data_AF-A0A3S0ZZL5-F1
#
_entry.id   AF-A0A3S0ZZL5-F1
#
_cell.length_a   1.000
_cell.length_b   1.000
_cell.length_c   1.000
_cell.angle_alpha   90.00
_cell.angle_beta   90.00
_cell.angle_gamma   90.00
#
_symmetry.space_group_name_H-M   'P 1'
#
loop_
_entity.id
_entity.type
_entity.pdbx_description
1 polymer ?
#
loop_
_entity_poly.entity_id
_entity_poly.type
_entity_poly.pdbx_seq_one_letter_code
_entity_poly.pdbx_strand_id
1 'polypeptide(L)'
;MKELLVYSATLALASMALLSPSYATANTDDGKVPHIDGNAQFPLTRWRVVRHTIRLHVPKNSKALTELSINVPDTITISSDIKNIKIVDEKGQKINANISVNDRNIQIAFVEPVASNTKFNVELKNVKRQFLGNRYIYQLSAKFVGSDAEIPIGVAQFQLYY
;
A
#
# COMPACT_ATOMS: atom_id res chain seq x y z
N MET A 1 58.47 -39.98 -35.68
CA MET A 1 57.01 -39.80 -35.61
C MET A 1 56.62 -40.01 -34.16
N LYS A 2 56.18 -38.95 -33.46
CA LYS A 2 55.96 -38.91 -32.01
C LYS A 2 54.57 -38.32 -31.72
N GLU A 3 53.75 -39.14 -31.08
CA GLU A 3 52.61 -38.93 -30.15
C GLU A 3 51.74 -37.66 -30.20
N LEU A 4 50.43 -37.93 -30.19
CA LEU A 4 49.25 -37.08 -29.99
C LEU A 4 49.24 -36.33 -28.65
N LEU A 5 48.66 -35.13 -28.60
CA LEU A 5 47.82 -34.68 -27.47
C LEU A 5 46.72 -33.71 -27.94
N VAL A 6 45.48 -34.20 -27.89
CA VAL A 6 44.23 -33.43 -28.03
C VAL A 6 43.92 -32.82 -26.66
N TYR A 7 43.86 -31.49 -26.57
CA TYR A 7 43.49 -30.79 -25.33
C TYR A 7 42.00 -30.43 -25.37
N SER A 8 41.21 -31.20 -24.63
CA SER A 8 39.78 -30.98 -24.41
C SER A 8 39.56 -29.83 -23.43
N ALA A 9 38.95 -28.73 -23.86
CA ALA A 9 38.52 -27.67 -22.96
C ALA A 9 37.17 -28.03 -22.33
N THR A 10 37.14 -28.28 -21.02
CA THR A 10 35.91 -28.46 -20.24
C THR A 10 35.30 -27.11 -19.88
N LEU A 11 34.09 -26.84 -20.37
CA LEU A 11 33.32 -25.63 -20.03
C LEU A 11 32.59 -25.86 -18.70
N ALA A 12 32.97 -25.14 -17.64
CA ALA A 12 32.27 -25.18 -16.36
C ALA A 12 31.01 -24.29 -16.42
N LEU A 13 29.82 -24.87 -16.23
CA LEU A 13 28.58 -24.11 -16.04
C LEU A 13 28.54 -23.54 -14.62
N ALA A 14 28.62 -22.22 -14.50
CA ALA A 14 28.28 -21.52 -13.26
C ALA A 14 26.76 -21.32 -13.20
N SER A 15 26.10 -21.95 -12.23
CA SER A 15 24.67 -21.74 -11.97
C SER A 15 24.49 -20.52 -11.07
N MET A 16 23.91 -19.44 -11.60
CA MET A 16 23.50 -18.29 -10.79
C MET A 16 22.14 -18.58 -10.16
N ALA A 17 22.11 -18.92 -8.88
CA ALA A 17 20.85 -18.97 -8.13
C ALA A 17 20.35 -17.54 -7.90
N LEU A 18 19.35 -17.12 -8.68
CA LEU A 18 18.60 -15.90 -8.45
C LEU A 18 17.74 -16.08 -7.19
N LEU A 19 18.28 -15.70 -6.03
CA LEU A 19 17.48 -15.55 -4.82
C LEU A 19 16.55 -14.35 -5.01
N SER A 20 15.31 -14.62 -5.40
CA SER A 20 14.24 -13.62 -5.39
C SER A 20 13.93 -13.30 -3.93
N PRO A 21 14.03 -12.06 -3.45
CA PRO A 21 13.56 -11.72 -2.11
C PRO A 21 12.04 -11.90 -2.08
N SER A 22 11.58 -13.01 -1.49
CA SER A 22 10.19 -13.21 -1.13
C SER A 22 9.95 -12.51 0.20
N TYR A 23 9.18 -11.43 0.18
CA TYR A 23 8.70 -10.80 1.40
C TYR A 23 7.58 -11.69 1.95
N ALA A 24 7.80 -12.27 3.14
CA ALA A 24 6.74 -12.99 3.85
C ALA A 24 5.63 -12.00 4.22
N THR A 25 4.49 -12.06 3.52
CA THR A 25 3.26 -11.42 3.96
C THR A 25 2.53 -12.38 4.88
N ALA A 26 2.24 -11.96 6.12
CA ALA A 26 1.33 -12.69 6.98
C ALA A 26 -0.10 -12.45 6.47
N ASN A 27 -0.50 -13.15 5.39
CA ASN A 27 -1.87 -13.15 4.88
C ASN A 27 -2.77 -13.90 5.88
N THR A 28 -3.17 -13.24 6.97
CA THR A 28 -4.16 -13.80 7.89
C THR A 28 -5.55 -13.44 7.40
N ASP A 29 -6.07 -14.20 6.44
CA ASP A 29 -7.45 -14.06 5.96
C ASP A 29 -8.49 -14.38 7.06
N ASP A 30 -8.04 -14.98 8.16
CA ASP A 30 -8.85 -15.26 9.36
C ASP A 30 -9.10 -14.04 10.26
N GLY A 31 -8.54 -12.87 9.92
CA GLY A 31 -8.76 -11.63 10.67
C GLY A 31 -10.23 -11.21 10.74
N LYS A 32 -10.59 -10.43 11.78
CA LYS A 32 -11.95 -9.87 11.95
C LYS A 32 -12.05 -8.39 11.63
N VAL A 33 -10.92 -7.74 11.39
CA VAL A 33 -10.82 -6.31 11.07
C VAL A 33 -9.95 -6.14 9.81
N PRO A 34 -10.25 -5.14 8.98
CA PRO A 34 -9.37 -4.74 7.89
C PRO A 34 -7.97 -4.46 8.41
N HIS A 35 -6.99 -4.69 7.55
CA HIS A 35 -5.60 -4.39 7.83
C HIS A 35 -4.90 -3.88 6.57
N ILE A 36 -3.70 -3.37 6.79
CA ILE A 36 -2.85 -2.82 5.74
C ILE A 36 -1.93 -3.95 5.25
N ASP A 37 -2.12 -4.40 4.02
CA ASP A 37 -1.26 -5.40 3.35
C ASP A 37 0.10 -4.80 2.99
N GLY A 38 0.16 -3.48 2.81
CA GLY A 38 1.40 -2.76 2.55
C GLY A 38 1.19 -1.38 1.97
N ASN A 39 2.28 -0.73 1.59
CA ASN A 39 2.24 0.61 1.02
C ASN A 39 3.41 0.86 0.08
N ALA A 40 3.24 1.79 -0.86
CA ALA A 40 4.23 2.09 -1.90
C ALA A 40 4.25 3.58 -2.27
N GLN A 41 5.44 4.13 -2.48
CA GLN A 41 5.62 5.50 -2.96
C GLN A 41 6.10 5.52 -4.41
N PHE A 42 5.60 6.46 -5.21
CA PHE A 42 6.14 6.73 -6.54
C PHE A 42 6.25 8.25 -6.82
N PRO A 43 7.37 8.75 -7.35
CA PRO A 43 8.63 8.04 -7.55
C PRO A 43 9.29 7.65 -6.20
N LEU A 44 10.16 6.64 -6.22
CA LEU A 44 10.93 6.19 -5.05
C LEU A 44 12.04 7.19 -4.64
N THR A 45 12.15 8.32 -5.32
CA THR A 45 13.22 9.30 -5.18
C THR A 45 12.87 10.42 -4.17
N ARG A 46 13.78 11.39 -4.00
CA ARG A 46 13.62 12.57 -3.11
C ARG A 46 12.66 13.66 -3.65
N TRP A 47 11.77 13.32 -4.58
CA TRP A 47 10.86 14.30 -5.16
C TRP A 47 9.92 14.93 -4.12
N ARG A 48 9.75 16.25 -4.17
CA ARG A 48 8.89 16.95 -3.20
C ARG A 48 7.42 16.55 -3.34
N VAL A 49 7.01 16.20 -4.56
CA VAL A 49 5.64 15.76 -4.89
C VAL A 49 5.68 14.29 -5.29
N VAL A 50 4.92 13.46 -4.59
CA VAL A 50 4.88 12.01 -4.79
C VAL A 50 3.44 11.50 -4.81
N ARG A 51 3.28 10.24 -5.19
CA ARG A 51 2.08 9.43 -5.00
C ARG A 51 2.34 8.44 -3.88
N HIS A 52 1.43 8.37 -2.92
CA HIS A 52 1.39 7.34 -1.89
C HIS A 52 0.25 6.38 -2.20
N THR A 53 0.53 5.09 -2.18
CA THR A 53 -0.47 4.04 -2.35
C THR A 53 -0.48 3.21 -1.07
N ILE A 54 -1.65 3.04 -0.47
CA ILE A 54 -1.88 2.19 0.70
C ILE A 54 -2.75 1.02 0.26
N ARG A 55 -2.28 -0.20 0.48
CA ARG A 55 -2.97 -1.44 0.12
C ARG A 55 -3.70 -1.94 1.35
N LEU A 56 -5.00 -2.13 1.21
CA LEU A 56 -5.90 -2.54 2.28
C LEU A 56 -6.56 -3.85 1.92
N HIS A 57 -6.78 -4.66 2.95
CA HIS A 57 -7.47 -5.92 2.85
C HIS A 57 -8.57 -5.98 3.91
N VAL A 58 -9.79 -6.26 3.47
CA VAL A 58 -10.93 -6.62 4.34
C VAL A 58 -10.98 -8.15 4.40
N PRO A 59 -10.63 -8.78 5.53
CA PRO A 59 -10.59 -10.24 5.64
C PRO A 59 -11.95 -10.90 5.41
N LYS A 60 -11.93 -12.21 5.12
CA LYS A 60 -13.16 -13.01 4.93
C LYS A 60 -14.11 -12.99 6.13
N ASN A 61 -13.59 -12.99 7.36
CA ASN A 61 -14.40 -13.01 8.58
C ASN A 61 -14.71 -11.60 9.14
N SER A 62 -14.39 -10.55 8.38
CA SER A 62 -14.71 -9.17 8.74
C SER A 62 -16.14 -8.80 8.36
N LYS A 63 -16.72 -7.83 9.08
CA LYS A 63 -17.89 -7.12 8.59
C LYS A 63 -17.51 -6.25 7.37
N ALA A 64 -18.50 -5.94 6.54
CA ALA A 64 -18.31 -5.02 5.43
C ALA A 64 -17.94 -3.61 5.93
N LEU A 65 -16.99 -2.99 5.23
CA LEU A 65 -16.39 -1.70 5.55
C LEU A 65 -17.26 -0.58 4.94
N THR A 66 -17.75 0.34 5.79
CA THR A 66 -18.61 1.45 5.36
C THR A 66 -17.83 2.76 5.22
N GLU A 67 -16.82 2.95 6.06
CA GLU A 67 -16.03 4.18 6.10
C GLU A 67 -14.58 3.88 6.43
N LEU A 68 -13.67 4.60 5.78
CA LEU A 68 -12.24 4.60 6.06
C LEU A 68 -11.79 6.03 6.39
N SER A 69 -11.09 6.17 7.50
CA SER A 69 -10.52 7.42 8.01
C SER A 69 -9.00 7.29 7.97
N ILE A 70 -8.34 8.27 7.36
CA ILE A 70 -6.89 8.32 7.22
C ILE A 70 -6.39 9.63 7.82
N ASN A 71 -5.73 9.53 8.96
CA ASN A 71 -5.07 10.67 9.58
C ASN A 71 -3.64 10.81 9.03
N VAL A 72 -3.33 12.02 8.59
CA VAL A 72 -2.15 12.34 7.79
C VAL A 72 -1.16 13.09 8.66
N PRO A 73 0.13 12.72 8.66
CA PRO A 73 1.12 13.38 9.50
C PRO A 73 1.30 14.85 9.08
N ASP A 74 1.66 15.71 10.03
CA ASP A 74 1.98 17.13 9.80
C ASP A 74 3.11 17.38 8.79
N THR A 75 4.03 16.42 8.68
CA THR A 75 5.13 16.42 7.70
C THR A 75 4.66 16.22 6.25
N ILE A 76 3.37 15.99 6.03
CA ILE A 76 2.76 15.81 4.71
C ILE A 76 1.66 16.85 4.49
N THR A 77 1.62 17.39 3.28
CA THR A 77 0.49 18.18 2.78
C THR A 77 -0.18 17.42 1.64
N ILE A 78 -1.47 17.13 1.77
CA ILE A 78 -2.27 16.52 0.71
C ILE A 78 -2.87 17.61 -0.17
N SER A 79 -3.13 17.29 -1.43
CA SER A 79 -3.89 18.17 -2.30
C SER A 79 -5.34 18.31 -1.82
N SER A 80 -5.85 19.54 -1.78
CA SER A 80 -7.25 19.82 -1.48
C SER A 80 -8.21 19.32 -2.58
N ASP A 81 -7.69 18.99 -3.76
CA ASP A 81 -8.51 18.46 -4.86
C ASP A 81 -8.75 16.96 -4.66
N ILE A 82 -10.01 16.62 -4.33
CA ILE A 82 -10.48 15.24 -4.15
C ILE A 82 -10.21 14.34 -5.37
N LYS A 83 -10.03 14.89 -6.58
CA LYS A 83 -9.68 14.11 -7.78
C LYS A 83 -8.30 13.46 -7.68
N ASN A 84 -7.46 13.95 -6.76
CA ASN A 84 -6.15 13.37 -6.47
C ASN A 84 -6.22 12.19 -5.50
N ILE A 85 -7.39 11.87 -4.95
CA ILE A 85 -7.61 10.69 -4.11
C ILE A 85 -8.40 9.68 -4.94
N LYS A 86 -7.83 8.48 -5.12
CA LYS A 86 -8.50 7.39 -5.84
C LYS A 86 -8.58 6.16 -4.97
N ILE A 87 -9.73 5.51 -4.98
CA ILE A 87 -9.89 4.17 -4.43
C ILE A 87 -10.13 3.23 -5.59
N VAL A 88 -9.28 2.21 -5.71
CA VAL A 88 -9.34 1.23 -6.80
C VAL A 88 -9.27 -0.19 -6.27
N ASP A 89 -9.97 -1.11 -6.91
CA ASP A 89 -9.86 -2.54 -6.62
C ASP A 89 -8.53 -3.13 -7.12
N GLU A 90 -8.31 -4.43 -6.92
CA GLU A 90 -7.12 -5.14 -7.41
C GLU A 90 -6.97 -5.12 -8.94
N LYS A 91 -8.06 -4.92 -9.67
CA LYS A 91 -8.09 -4.82 -11.13
C LYS A 91 -7.88 -3.38 -11.61
N GLY A 92 -7.69 -2.43 -10.69
CA GLY A 92 -7.55 -1.00 -10.99
C GLY A 92 -8.87 -0.29 -11.31
N GLN A 93 -10.01 -0.95 -11.10
CA GLN A 93 -11.33 -0.36 -11.31
C GLN A 93 -11.68 0.54 -10.13
N LYS A 94 -12.33 1.67 -10.41
CA LYS A 94 -12.69 2.64 -9.38
C LYS A 94 -13.77 2.07 -8.46
N ILE A 95 -13.54 2.16 -7.16
CA ILE A 95 -14.57 1.94 -6.13
C ILE A 95 -15.25 3.28 -5.84
N ASN A 96 -16.59 3.29 -5.87
CA ASN A 96 -17.36 4.51 -5.64
C ASN A 96 -17.40 4.85 -4.15
N ALA A 97 -16.92 6.04 -3.81
CA ALA A 97 -16.93 6.58 -2.46
C ALA A 97 -17.06 8.10 -2.48
N ASN A 98 -17.68 8.64 -1.44
CA ASN A 98 -17.69 10.05 -1.12
C ASN A 98 -16.44 10.35 -0.28
N ILE A 99 -15.62 11.28 -0.77
CA ILE A 99 -14.35 11.63 -0.15
C ILE A 99 -14.44 13.06 0.36
N SER A 100 -14.12 13.26 1.63
CA SER A 100 -13.91 14.57 2.22
C SER A 100 -12.51 14.65 2.82
N VAL A 101 -11.94 15.85 2.80
CA VAL A 101 -10.66 16.15 3.42
C VAL A 101 -10.92 17.26 4.42
N ASN A 102 -10.79 16.95 5.70
CA ASN A 102 -10.93 17.92 6.78
C ASN A 102 -9.59 18.04 7.52
N ASP A 103 -8.95 19.19 7.40
CA ASP A 103 -7.58 19.42 7.88
C ASP A 103 -6.57 18.37 7.39
N ARG A 104 -6.27 17.39 8.25
CA ARG A 104 -5.34 16.28 8.03
C ARG A 104 -6.03 14.91 8.05
N ASN A 105 -7.34 14.88 8.17
CA ASN A 105 -8.13 13.67 8.10
C ASN A 105 -8.76 13.55 6.70
N ILE A 106 -8.45 12.45 6.00
CA ILE A 106 -9.19 12.05 4.81
C ILE A 106 -10.26 11.07 5.26
N GLN A 107 -11.51 11.42 5.02
CA GLN A 107 -12.65 10.55 5.28
C GLN A 107 -13.17 10.02 3.94
N ILE A 108 -13.32 8.70 3.85
CA ILE A 108 -13.76 7.97 2.66
C ILE A 108 -14.99 7.17 3.06
N ALA A 109 -16.17 7.67 2.72
CA ALA A 109 -17.43 6.98 2.93
C ALA A 109 -17.80 6.21 1.66
N PHE A 110 -17.82 4.88 1.72
CA PHE A 110 -18.12 4.05 0.56
C PHE A 110 -19.60 4.14 0.21
N VAL A 111 -19.93 4.32 -1.08
CA VAL A 111 -21.33 4.41 -1.53
C VAL A 111 -22.03 3.07 -1.31
N GLU A 112 -21.32 1.99 -1.61
CA GLU A 112 -21.70 0.62 -1.28
C GLU A 112 -20.65 0.06 -0.30
N PRO A 113 -21.06 -0.58 0.82
CA PRO A 113 -20.10 -1.16 1.74
C PRO A 113 -19.14 -2.13 1.06
N VAL A 114 -17.84 -1.99 1.30
CA VAL A 114 -16.83 -2.89 0.74
C VAL A 114 -16.96 -4.24 1.43
N ALA A 115 -17.24 -5.27 0.64
CA ALA A 115 -17.48 -6.62 1.14
C ALA A 115 -16.24 -7.23 1.80
N SER A 116 -16.47 -8.22 2.66
CA SER A 116 -15.41 -9.10 3.18
C SER A 116 -14.65 -9.82 2.06
N ASN A 117 -13.42 -10.24 2.35
CA ASN A 117 -12.50 -10.85 1.37
C ASN A 117 -12.25 -9.96 0.14
N THR A 118 -12.15 -8.64 0.36
CA THR A 118 -11.88 -7.67 -0.71
C THR A 118 -10.57 -6.94 -0.43
N LYS A 119 -9.76 -6.81 -1.47
CA LYS A 119 -8.54 -5.99 -1.44
C LYS A 119 -8.72 -4.77 -2.33
N PHE A 120 -8.18 -3.65 -1.89
CA PHE A 120 -8.25 -2.40 -2.63
C PHE A 120 -7.09 -1.49 -2.25
N ASN A 121 -6.86 -0.48 -3.10
CA ASN A 121 -5.80 0.49 -2.92
C ASN A 121 -6.40 1.88 -2.74
N VAL A 122 -5.86 2.62 -1.78
CA VAL A 122 -6.05 4.07 -1.67
C VAL A 122 -4.82 4.76 -2.25
N GLU A 123 -5.01 5.47 -3.34
CA GLU A 123 -3.97 6.27 -4.00
C GLU A 123 -4.15 7.74 -3.65
N LEU A 124 -3.15 8.31 -3.00
CA LEU A 124 -3.03 9.73 -2.73
C LEU A 124 -2.03 10.31 -3.73
N LYS A 125 -2.52 11.08 -4.70
CA LYS A 125 -1.71 11.78 -5.71
C LYS A 125 -1.36 13.18 -5.25
N ASN A 126 -0.30 13.73 -5.83
CA ASN A 126 0.18 15.08 -5.56
C ASN A 126 0.42 15.35 -4.06
N VAL A 127 0.88 14.33 -3.34
CA VAL A 127 1.26 14.43 -1.93
C VAL A 127 2.56 15.23 -1.85
N LYS A 128 2.51 16.37 -1.17
CA LYS A 128 3.69 17.23 -0.95
C LYS A 128 4.33 16.85 0.37
N ARG A 129 5.60 16.50 0.31
CA ARG A 129 6.40 16.17 1.49
C ARG A 129 7.12 17.40 2.01
N GLN A 130 7.17 17.55 3.32
CA GLN A 130 8.07 18.49 3.98
C GLN A 130 9.43 17.81 4.16
N PHE A 131 10.54 18.55 4.02
CA PHE A 131 11.89 17.99 4.17
C PHE A 131 12.28 17.66 5.63
N LEU A 132 11.31 17.71 6.55
CA LEU A 132 11.47 17.42 7.96
C LEU A 132 11.18 15.93 8.19
N GLY A 133 12.20 15.09 8.07
CA GLY A 133 12.14 13.66 8.39
C GLY A 133 12.25 12.71 7.20
N ASN A 134 12.50 11.44 7.52
CA ASN A 134 12.66 10.34 6.56
C ASN A 134 11.51 9.31 6.62
N ARG A 135 10.52 9.54 7.48
CA ARG A 135 9.41 8.63 7.76
C ARG A 135 8.10 9.39 7.84
N TYR A 136 7.11 8.94 7.07
CA TYR A 136 5.76 9.48 7.06
C TYR A 136 4.79 8.38 7.48
N ILE A 137 4.10 8.58 8.60
CA ILE A 137 3.22 7.57 9.21
C ILE A 137 1.78 8.06 9.11
N TYR A 138 0.96 7.33 8.36
CA TYR A 138 -0.47 7.54 8.27
C TYR A 138 -1.15 6.61 9.27
N GLN A 139 -2.12 7.12 10.03
CA GLN A 139 -2.94 6.30 10.92
C GLN A 139 -4.28 6.03 10.24
N LEU A 140 -4.69 4.76 10.22
CA LEU A 140 -5.91 4.35 9.53
C LEU A 140 -6.90 3.77 10.53
N SER A 141 -8.16 4.16 10.38
CA SER A 141 -9.29 3.65 11.15
C SER A 141 -10.47 3.35 10.23
N ALA A 142 -11.33 2.42 10.64
CA ALA A 142 -12.45 1.92 9.85
C ALA A 142 -13.75 1.88 10.66
N LYS A 143 -14.88 2.08 9.97
CA LYS A 143 -16.22 1.77 10.48
C LYS A 143 -16.87 0.65 9.68
N PHE A 144 -17.80 -0.04 10.31
CA PHE A 144 -18.39 -1.26 9.76
C PHE A 144 -19.91 -1.17 9.72
N VAL A 145 -20.51 -2.01 8.89
CA VAL A 145 -21.96 -2.21 8.93
C VAL A 145 -22.41 -2.61 10.33
N GLY A 146 -23.37 -1.87 10.87
CA GLY A 146 -23.93 -2.09 12.21
C GLY A 146 -23.03 -1.64 13.37
N SER A 147 -22.04 -0.77 13.12
CA SER A 147 -21.23 -0.13 14.16
C SER A 147 -20.73 1.25 13.72
N ASP A 148 -21.10 2.28 14.47
CA ASP A 148 -20.59 3.64 14.27
C ASP A 148 -19.22 3.88 14.95
N ALA A 149 -18.74 2.90 15.71
CA ALA A 149 -17.42 2.96 16.33
C ALA A 149 -16.31 2.97 15.28
N GLU A 150 -15.41 3.94 15.39
CA GLU A 150 -14.19 4.04 14.58
C GLU A 150 -13.10 3.14 15.20
N ILE A 151 -12.72 2.09 14.48
CA ILE A 151 -11.77 1.07 14.94
C ILE A 151 -10.41 1.31 14.25
N PRO A 152 -9.31 1.51 14.99
CA PRO A 152 -7.98 1.60 14.41
C PRO A 152 -7.60 0.28 13.70
N ILE A 153 -7.19 0.36 12.44
CA ILE A 153 -6.82 -0.80 11.62
C ILE A 153 -5.32 -0.87 11.30
N GLY A 154 -4.54 0.12 11.77
CA GLY A 154 -3.08 0.12 11.73
C GLY A 154 -2.50 1.41 11.18
N VAL A 155 -1.23 1.32 10.76
CA VAL A 155 -0.48 2.46 10.23
C VAL A 155 0.18 2.11 8.90
N ALA A 156 0.19 3.05 7.96
CA ALA A 156 0.95 2.95 6.73
C ALA A 156 2.20 3.82 6.83
N GLN A 157 3.39 3.20 6.72
CA GLN A 157 4.67 3.87 6.91
C GLN A 157 5.44 3.99 5.60
N PHE A 158 5.64 5.22 5.13
CA PHE A 158 6.51 5.50 3.98
C PHE A 158 7.88 5.93 4.49
N GLN A 159 8.91 5.13 4.20
CA GLN A 159 10.28 5.42 4.57
C GLN A 159 11.12 5.72 3.33
N LEU A 160 11.93 6.77 3.42
CA LEU A 160 12.94 7.07 2.42
C LEU A 160 14.21 6.29 2.73
N TYR A 161 14.65 5.48 1.78
CA TYR A 161 15.98 4.87 1.79
C TYR A 161 16.95 5.82 1.09
N TYR A 162 18.08 6.08 1.74
CA TYR A 162 19.13 6.98 1.27
C TYR A 162 20.28 6.20 0.67
#